data_AF-A0A7G8ECQ2-F1
#
_entry.id   AF-A0A7G8ECQ2-F1
#
_cell.length_a   1.000
_cell.length_b   1.000
_cell.length_c   1.000
_cell.angle_alpha   90.00
_cell.angle_beta   90.00
_cell.angle_gamma   90.00
#
_symmetry.space_group_name_H-M   'P 1'
#
loop_
_entity.id
_entity.type
_entity.pdbx_description
1 polymer ?
#
loop_
_entity_poly.entity_id
_entity_poly.type
_entity_poly.pdbx_seq_one_letter_code
_entity_poly.pdbx_strand_id
1 'polypeptide(L)'
;MLHRVLSSLAVCSITAAAVCGCTGGSQPASKAQKAASASGEVQIEEVFSGSESPNGTPLQYPAGNPELRLFRVEIPVGGKIPLHTHPAPMLVYVQGENSGDLLNTRVNPMDPK
;
A
#
# COMPACT_ATOMS: atom_id res chain seq x y z
N MET A 1 8.80 -8.36 -48.37
CA MET A 1 7.76 -7.40 -48.75
C MET A 1 7.59 -6.43 -47.60
N LEU A 2 7.80 -5.15 -47.89
CA LEU A 2 8.11 -4.09 -46.93
C LEU A 2 6.86 -3.21 -46.77
N HIS A 3 6.20 -3.21 -45.61
CA HIS A 3 5.12 -2.25 -45.33
C HIS A 3 5.46 -1.48 -44.06
N ARG A 4 6.01 -0.29 -44.28
CA ARG A 4 6.16 0.81 -43.33
C ARG A 4 4.78 1.34 -42.95
N VAL A 5 4.54 1.58 -41.66
CA VAL A 5 3.53 2.54 -41.20
C VAL A 5 4.22 3.49 -40.23
N LEU A 6 4.44 4.72 -40.69
CA LEU A 6 4.89 5.84 -39.87
C LEU A 6 3.65 6.49 -39.26
N SER A 7 3.54 6.50 -37.93
CA SER A 7 2.58 7.35 -37.21
C SER A 7 3.29 8.61 -36.74
N SER A 8 2.99 9.71 -37.40
CA SER A 8 3.39 11.07 -37.07
C SER A 8 2.61 11.54 -35.83
N LEU A 9 3.31 11.94 -34.76
CA LEU A 9 2.73 12.72 -33.67
C LEU A 9 3.59 13.95 -33.41
N ALA A 10 2.87 15.06 -33.31
CA ALA A 10 3.32 16.43 -33.46
C ALA A 10 4.38 16.87 -32.42
N VAL A 11 5.41 17.53 -32.93
CA VAL A 11 6.36 18.32 -32.15
C VAL A 11 5.67 19.64 -31.77
N CYS A 12 5.36 19.83 -30.48
CA CYS A 12 5.04 21.14 -29.94
C CYS A 12 6.33 21.78 -29.43
N SER A 13 6.95 22.60 -30.28
CA SER A 13 8.07 23.45 -29.92
C SER A 13 7.58 24.62 -29.07
N ILE A 14 7.73 24.54 -27.75
CA ILE A 14 7.56 25.71 -26.88
C ILE A 14 8.94 26.34 -26.70
N THR A 15 9.27 27.29 -27.58
CA THR A 15 10.39 28.22 -27.36
C THR A 15 9.86 29.41 -26.56
N ALA A 16 10.09 29.41 -25.25
CA ALA A 16 9.96 30.61 -24.41
C ALA A 16 11.34 30.99 -23.90
N ALA A 17 11.90 32.07 -24.46
CA ALA A 17 13.16 32.64 -24.02
C ALA A 17 12.96 33.49 -22.76
N ALA A 18 13.88 33.26 -21.82
CA ALA A 18 14.25 33.96 -20.60
C ALA A 18 13.75 35.39 -20.34
N VAL A 19 13.28 35.61 -19.11
CA VAL A 19 13.59 36.84 -18.34
C VAL A 19 14.20 36.41 -17.00
N CYS A 20 15.44 36.86 -16.79
CA CYS A 20 16.15 36.79 -15.52
C CYS A 20 15.67 37.95 -14.64
N GLY A 21 15.06 37.64 -13.50
CA GLY A 21 14.65 38.62 -12.50
C GLY A 21 14.95 38.08 -11.11
N CYS A 22 16.04 38.54 -10.49
CA CYS A 22 16.37 38.29 -9.09
C CYS A 22 15.54 39.21 -8.19
N THR A 23 14.43 38.74 -7.63
CA THR A 23 13.86 39.30 -6.39
C THR A 23 13.09 38.24 -5.62
N GLY A 24 13.43 38.08 -4.33
CA GLY A 24 12.46 37.82 -3.26
C GLY A 24 11.92 36.40 -3.16
N GLY A 25 12.42 35.66 -2.18
CA GLY A 25 11.81 34.40 -1.76
C GLY A 25 10.34 34.56 -1.41
N SER A 26 9.54 33.63 -1.91
CA SER A 26 8.22 33.31 -1.39
C SER A 26 7.96 31.85 -1.77
N GLN A 27 8.34 30.96 -0.85
CA GLN A 27 7.91 29.56 -0.87
C GLN A 27 6.41 29.51 -1.14
N PRO A 28 5.90 28.74 -2.11
CA PRO A 28 4.49 28.43 -2.13
C PRO A 28 4.20 27.72 -0.80
N ALA A 29 3.28 28.29 -0.03
CA ALA A 29 2.81 27.72 1.21
C ALA A 29 2.41 26.27 0.93
N SER A 30 3.17 25.33 1.51
CA SER A 30 2.73 23.94 1.59
C SER A 30 1.38 23.97 2.28
N LYS A 31 0.33 23.69 1.52
CA LYS A 31 -1.00 23.46 2.06
C LYS A 31 -0.81 22.24 2.97
N ALA A 32 -0.72 22.47 4.28
CA ALA A 32 -0.69 21.41 5.26
C ALA A 32 -1.92 20.54 4.99
N GLN A 33 -1.68 19.41 4.32
CA GLN A 33 -2.72 18.46 3.98
C GLN A 33 -3.14 17.85 5.30
N LYS A 34 -4.19 18.42 5.90
CA LYS A 34 -4.85 17.85 7.06
C LYS A 34 -5.16 16.41 6.69
N ALA A 35 -4.41 15.48 7.26
CA ALA A 35 -4.65 14.07 7.08
C ALA A 35 -6.12 13.84 7.43
N ALA A 36 -6.91 13.46 6.43
CA ALA A 36 -8.29 13.11 6.65
C ALA A 36 -8.27 11.88 7.56
N SER A 37 -8.73 12.02 8.80
CA SER A 37 -9.07 10.87 9.64
C SER A 37 -10.25 10.18 8.98
N ALA A 38 -9.96 9.18 8.14
CA ALA A 38 -10.97 8.28 7.65
C ALA A 38 -11.48 7.47 8.84
N SER A 39 -12.61 7.86 9.43
CA SER A 39 -13.36 7.00 10.34
C SER A 39 -14.13 5.98 9.48
N GLY A 40 -13.41 5.02 8.92
CA GLY A 40 -13.97 3.92 8.14
C GLY A 40 -14.21 2.68 8.99
N GLU A 41 -14.96 1.72 8.46
CA GLU A 41 -14.97 0.35 8.96
C GLU A 41 -13.73 -0.39 8.44
N VAL A 42 -13.26 -1.41 9.17
CA VAL A 42 -12.19 -2.28 8.69
C VAL A 42 -12.72 -3.11 7.52
N GLN A 43 -12.03 -3.06 6.38
CA GLN A 43 -12.40 -3.87 5.21
C GLN A 43 -11.57 -5.14 5.18
N ILE A 44 -12.22 -6.28 4.99
CA ILE A 44 -11.59 -7.60 4.89
C ILE A 44 -12.04 -8.25 3.60
N GLU A 45 -11.09 -8.52 2.72
CA GLU A 45 -11.31 -9.20 1.44
C GLU A 45 -10.59 -10.54 1.47
N GLU A 46 -11.31 -11.63 1.16
CA GLU A 46 -10.70 -12.93 0.92
C GLU A 46 -10.13 -12.96 -0.50
N VAL A 47 -8.81 -13.03 -0.61
CA VAL A 47 -8.09 -13.06 -1.90
C VAL A 47 -7.92 -14.50 -2.39
N PHE A 48 -7.71 -15.43 -1.46
CA PHE A 48 -7.54 -16.84 -1.76
C PHE A 48 -7.96 -17.69 -0.57
N SER A 49 -8.60 -18.81 -0.84
CA SER A 49 -8.84 -19.88 0.13
C SER A 49 -8.80 -21.22 -0.61
N GLY A 50 -8.03 -22.18 -0.11
CA GLY A 50 -7.96 -23.48 -0.72
C GLY A 50 -6.91 -24.41 -0.12
N SER A 51 -6.94 -25.66 -0.58
CA SER A 51 -6.03 -26.74 -0.19
C SER A 51 -5.05 -27.12 -1.30
N GLU A 52 -4.96 -26.31 -2.36
CA GLU A 52 -4.12 -26.55 -3.53
C GLU A 52 -3.35 -25.27 -3.89
N SER A 53 -2.18 -25.39 -4.51
CA SER A 53 -1.49 -24.25 -5.11
C SER A 53 -2.23 -23.74 -6.35
N PRO A 54 -1.90 -22.53 -6.87
CA PRO A 54 -2.57 -21.97 -8.05
C PRO A 54 -2.55 -22.82 -9.33
N ASN A 55 -1.68 -23.83 -9.41
CA ASN A 55 -1.61 -24.80 -10.51
C ASN A 55 -2.32 -26.14 -10.20
N GLY A 56 -3.07 -26.24 -9.10
CA GLY A 56 -3.82 -27.44 -8.70
C GLY A 56 -3.01 -28.51 -7.99
N THR A 57 -1.80 -28.21 -7.51
CA THR A 57 -1.03 -29.20 -6.71
C THR A 57 -1.54 -29.18 -5.27
N PRO A 58 -1.98 -30.32 -4.70
CA PRO A 58 -2.43 -30.36 -3.31
C PRO A 58 -1.34 -29.91 -2.34
N LEU A 59 -1.74 -29.09 -1.36
CA LEU A 59 -0.89 -28.72 -0.24
C LEU A 59 -0.69 -29.94 0.66
N GLN A 60 0.53 -30.13 1.16
CA GLN A 60 0.91 -31.29 1.97
C GLN A 60 1.35 -30.83 3.35
N TYR A 61 0.62 -31.24 4.39
CA TYR A 61 0.96 -30.97 5.79
C TYR A 61 1.40 -32.28 6.48
N PRO A 62 2.27 -32.23 7.51
CA PRO A 62 2.66 -33.44 8.25
C PRO A 62 1.49 -34.17 8.93
N ALA A 63 0.42 -33.44 9.28
CA ALA A 63 -0.81 -33.96 9.84
C ALA A 63 -1.98 -32.97 9.62
N GLY A 64 -3.21 -33.47 9.71
CA GLY A 64 -4.43 -32.67 9.58
C GLY A 64 -4.85 -32.38 8.13
N ASN A 65 -5.80 -31.47 7.97
CA ASN A 65 -6.29 -31.03 6.66
C ASN A 65 -5.58 -29.72 6.27
N PRO A 66 -4.82 -29.69 5.17
CA PRO A 66 -4.09 -28.50 4.76
C PRO A 66 -5.05 -27.46 4.17
N GLU A 67 -4.92 -26.22 4.65
CA GLU A 67 -5.66 -25.07 4.16
C GLU A 67 -4.72 -23.86 4.13
N LEU A 68 -4.76 -23.10 3.04
CA LEU A 68 -4.11 -21.80 2.93
C LEU A 68 -5.16 -20.74 2.64
N ARG A 69 -5.11 -19.66 3.40
CA ARG A 69 -5.99 -18.51 3.24
C ARG A 69 -5.17 -17.24 3.12
N LEU A 70 -5.56 -16.35 2.22
CA LEU A 70 -4.98 -15.04 2.04
C LEU A 70 -6.09 -13.99 2.12
N PHE A 71 -5.90 -13.02 3.01
CA PHE A 71 -6.79 -11.88 3.17
C PHE A 71 -6.04 -10.59 2.85
N ARG A 72 -6.73 -9.67 2.17
CA ARG A 72 -6.35 -8.26 2.14
C ARG A 72 -7.19 -7.56 3.20
N VAL A 73 -6.51 -6.96 4.18
CA VAL A 73 -7.16 -6.26 5.29
C VAL A 73 -6.77 -4.79 5.21
N GLU A 74 -7.76 -3.91 5.06
CA GLU A 74 -7.56 -2.46 5.07
C GLU A 74 -8.09 -1.89 6.39
N ILE A 75 -7.18 -1.33 7.17
CA ILE A 75 -7.49 -0.72 8.46
C ILE A 75 -7.40 0.79 8.30
N PRO A 76 -8.47 1.54 8.58
CA PRO A 76 -8.45 2.99 8.49
C PRO A 76 -7.48 3.61 9.50
N VAL A 77 -7.02 4.83 9.22
CA VAL A 77 -6.13 5.59 10.11
C VAL A 77 -6.75 5.72 11.50
N GLY A 78 -5.96 5.39 12.53
CA GLY A 78 -6.42 5.36 13.92
C GLY A 78 -7.10 4.05 14.34
N GLY A 79 -7.30 3.11 13.41
CA GLY A 79 -7.73 1.76 13.71
C GLY A 79 -6.77 1.05 14.66
N LYS A 80 -7.33 0.17 15.49
CA LYS A 80 -6.58 -0.56 16.54
C LYS A 80 -6.70 -2.05 16.29
N ILE A 81 -5.56 -2.75 16.38
CA ILE A 81 -5.51 -4.20 16.35
C ILE A 81 -5.27 -4.68 17.79
N PRO A 82 -6.28 -5.28 18.46
CA PRO A 82 -6.12 -5.76 19.82
C PRO A 82 -5.16 -6.95 19.86
N LEU A 83 -4.47 -7.12 20.99
CA LEU A 83 -3.71 -8.34 21.25
C LEU A 83 -4.68 -9.53 21.39
N HIS A 84 -4.40 -10.62 20.67
CA HIS A 84 -5.13 -11.87 20.74
C HIS A 84 -4.23 -13.06 20.35
N THR A 85 -4.75 -14.28 20.47
CA THR A 85 -4.04 -15.54 20.15
C THR A 85 -4.72 -16.25 18.99
N HIS A 86 -3.94 -16.88 18.11
CA HIS A 86 -4.46 -17.67 17.00
C HIS A 86 -4.33 -19.19 17.27
N PRO A 87 -5.28 -19.99 16.76
CA PRO A 87 -5.19 -21.45 16.79
C PRO A 87 -4.26 -22.02 15.71
N ALA A 88 -3.85 -21.21 14.73
CA ALA A 88 -3.03 -21.60 13.59
C ALA A 88 -1.90 -20.58 13.35
N PRO A 89 -0.77 -20.99 12.74
CA PRO A 89 0.27 -20.06 12.36
C PRO A 89 -0.22 -19.08 11.29
N MET A 90 0.21 -17.82 11.37
CA MET A 90 -0.08 -16.80 10.37
C MET A 90 1.18 -16.04 9.99
N LEU A 91 1.24 -15.61 8.73
CA LEU A 91 2.20 -14.62 8.25
C LEU A 91 1.43 -13.35 7.91
N VAL A 92 1.95 -12.22 8.35
CA VAL A 92 1.39 -10.89 8.04
C VAL A 92 2.45 -10.09 7.32
N TYR A 93 2.05 -9.48 6.20
CA TYR A 93 2.86 -8.52 5.47
C TYR A 93 2.14 -7.17 5.48
N VAL A 94 2.83 -6.14 5.95
CA VAL A 94 2.33 -4.76 5.90
C VAL A 94 2.85 -4.11 4.63
N GLN A 95 1.95 -3.78 3.71
CA GLN A 95 2.31 -3.05 2.49
C GLN A 95 2.73 -1.62 2.84
N GLY A 96 3.82 -1.14 2.23
CA GLY A 96 4.31 0.23 2.43
C GLY A 96 3.70 1.26 1.48
N GLU A 97 3.09 0.83 0.37
CA GLU A 97 2.45 1.72 -0.60
C GLU A 97 1.02 2.08 -0.16
N ASN A 98 0.65 3.37 -0.28
CA ASN A 98 -0.65 3.91 0.14
C ASN A 98 -1.05 3.51 1.58
N SER A 99 -0.05 3.37 2.45
CA SER A 99 -0.20 2.91 3.82
C SER A 99 0.20 3.99 4.83
N GLY A 100 -0.31 3.88 6.05
CA GLY A 100 0.09 4.71 7.18
C GLY A 100 1.19 4.06 8.02
N ASP A 101 1.56 4.72 9.11
CA ASP A 101 2.49 4.15 10.09
C ASP A 101 1.80 3.09 10.95
N LEU A 102 2.44 1.93 11.08
CA LEU A 102 2.03 0.89 12.02
C LEU A 102 2.87 0.99 13.29
N LEU A 103 2.24 1.43 14.38
CA LEU A 103 2.91 1.59 15.68
C LEU A 103 2.53 0.44 16.61
N ASN A 104 3.53 -0.18 17.25
CA ASN A 104 3.26 -1.07 18.38
C ASN A 104 2.96 -0.21 19.61
N THR A 105 1.69 -0.18 20.03
CA THR A 105 1.24 0.67 21.14
C THR A 105 1.47 0.07 22.53
N ARG A 106 2.03 -1.15 22.64
CA ARG A 106 2.44 -1.71 23.94
C ARG A 106 3.73 -1.09 24.48
N VAL A 107 4.54 -0.52 23.60
CA VAL A 107 5.66 0.35 23.98
C VAL A 107 5.13 1.78 23.96
N ASN A 108 4.93 2.36 25.13
CA ASN A 108 4.60 3.77 25.20
C ASN A 108 5.83 4.56 24.69
N PRO A 109 5.70 5.42 23.68
CA PRO A 109 6.83 6.17 23.14
C PRO A 109 7.52 7.08 24.18
N MET A 110 6.85 7.34 25.31
CA MET A 110 7.33 8.14 26.43
C MET A 110 7.92 7.32 27.58
N ASP A 111 7.88 5.99 27.54
CA ASP A 111 8.52 5.19 28.56
C ASP A 111 10.05 5.23 28.36
N PRO A 112 10.85 5.55 29.39
CA PRO A 112 12.30 5.58 29.26
C PRO A 112 12.83 4.18 28.94
N LYS A 113 13.83 4.14 28.05
CA LYS A 113 14.57 2.92 27.67
C LYS A 113 15.39 2.36 28.83
#